data_AF-A0A4Q3DC41-F1
#
_entry.id   AF-A0A4Q3DC41-F1
#
_cell.length_a   1.000
_cell.length_b   1.000
_cell.length_c   1.000
_cell.angle_alpha   90.00
_cell.angle_beta   90.00
_cell.angle_gamma   90.00
#
_symmetry.space_group_name_H-M   'P 1'
#
loop_
_entity.id
_entity.type
_entity.pdbx_description
1 polymer ?
#
loop_
_entity_poly.entity_id
_entity_poly.type
_entity_poly.pdbx_seq_one_letter_code
_entity_poly.pdbx_strand_id
1 'polypeptide(L)'
;IIGLKESQGCCYAQSWNDVQFQRMANVSLQPGKTKLSVDDMIKNTEKGIYIIGDGSFSIDQQRYNFQFGGQTFYEIKNGKIIGMLNDVSYQANTREFWNSCAAIADESDFRLGGSFNDGKGQPSQSSAVSHGSSTTRFNGVNVINTARKI
;
A
#
# COMPACT_ATOMS: atom_id res chain seq x y z
N ILE A 1 -11.65 -25.84 3.80
CA ILE A 1 -11.55 -25.30 5.18
C ILE A 1 -10.10 -25.46 5.62
N ILE A 2 -9.44 -24.40 6.10
CA ILE A 2 -7.98 -24.35 6.38
C ILE A 2 -7.56 -24.95 7.75
N GLY A 3 -8.43 -25.71 8.41
CA GLY A 3 -8.09 -26.49 9.62
C GLY A 3 -7.94 -25.70 10.93
N LEU A 4 -8.37 -24.45 11.00
CA LEU A 4 -8.32 -23.65 12.23
C LEU A 4 -9.38 -24.12 13.25
N LYS A 5 -9.02 -24.10 14.55
CA LYS A 5 -9.92 -24.45 15.66
C LYS A 5 -10.94 -23.36 15.99
N GLU A 6 -10.66 -22.12 15.60
CA GLU A 6 -11.43 -20.93 15.96
C GLU A 6 -11.58 -19.97 14.77
N SER A 7 -12.58 -19.09 14.86
CA SER A 7 -12.81 -18.02 13.87
C SER A 7 -11.70 -16.97 13.93
N GLN A 8 -11.38 -16.38 12.78
CA GLN A 8 -10.44 -15.25 12.69
C GLN A 8 -11.13 -13.88 12.87
N GLY A 9 -12.42 -13.85 13.22
CA GLY A 9 -13.17 -12.61 13.44
C GLY A 9 -13.40 -11.75 12.18
N CYS A 10 -13.14 -12.29 10.99
CA CYS A 10 -13.19 -11.55 9.72
C CYS A 10 -14.43 -11.88 8.87
N CYS A 11 -15.49 -12.45 9.45
CA CYS A 11 -16.74 -12.71 8.75
C CYS A 11 -17.84 -11.83 9.33
N TYR A 12 -18.15 -10.73 8.65
CA TYR A 12 -19.14 -9.76 9.09
C TYR A 12 -19.80 -9.08 7.88
N ALA A 13 -20.94 -8.43 8.12
CA ALA A 13 -21.73 -7.74 7.10
C ALA A 13 -21.85 -6.25 7.44
N GLN A 14 -22.19 -5.42 6.46
CA GLN A 14 -22.40 -3.98 6.67
C GLN A 14 -23.64 -3.68 7.53
N SER A 15 -24.71 -4.46 7.39
CA SER A 15 -25.94 -4.31 8.16
C SER A 15 -26.57 -5.66 8.53
N TRP A 16 -27.65 -5.62 9.31
CA TRP A 16 -28.42 -6.80 9.70
C TRP A 16 -29.10 -7.51 8.52
N ASN A 17 -29.32 -6.80 7.39
CA ASN A 17 -30.02 -7.32 6.22
C ASN A 17 -29.07 -7.79 5.10
N ASP A 18 -27.78 -7.81 5.38
CA ASP A 18 -26.73 -8.13 4.42
C ASP A 18 -26.14 -9.51 4.66
N VAL A 19 -25.72 -10.19 3.59
CA VAL A 19 -25.01 -11.47 3.70
C VAL A 19 -23.60 -11.25 4.27
N GLN A 20 -23.25 -12.03 5.29
CA GLN A 20 -21.89 -12.09 5.83
C GLN A 20 -20.95 -12.89 4.92
N PHE A 21 -19.73 -12.39 4.75
CA PHE A 21 -18.63 -13.08 4.08
C PHE A 21 -17.29 -12.58 4.60
N GLN A 22 -16.19 -13.20 4.15
CA GLN A 22 -14.84 -12.82 4.58
C GLN A 22 -14.51 -11.38 4.17
N ARG A 23 -14.18 -10.54 5.14
CA ARG A 23 -13.75 -9.16 4.99
C ARG A 23 -12.28 -9.02 5.36
N MET A 24 -11.69 -7.87 5.02
CA MET A 24 -10.33 -7.58 5.42
C MET A 24 -10.26 -7.34 6.93
N ALA A 25 -9.17 -7.80 7.55
CA ALA A 25 -8.78 -7.34 8.87
C ALA A 25 -8.08 -5.97 8.76
N ASN A 26 -7.76 -5.36 9.90
CA ASN A 26 -6.78 -4.28 9.93
C ASN A 26 -5.39 -4.88 9.71
N VAL A 27 -4.75 -4.56 8.60
CA VAL A 27 -3.45 -5.13 8.20
C VAL A 27 -2.41 -4.01 8.23
N SER A 28 -1.39 -4.16 9.07
CA SER A 28 -0.31 -3.19 9.20
C SER A 28 1.06 -3.84 8.97
N LEU A 29 1.96 -3.10 8.34
CA LEU A 29 3.37 -3.44 8.27
C LEU A 29 4.06 -2.93 9.56
N GLN A 30 4.73 -3.83 10.27
CA GLN A 30 5.49 -3.44 11.45
C GLN A 30 6.64 -2.50 11.06
N PRO A 31 6.94 -1.47 11.88
CA PRO A 31 8.07 -0.59 11.64
C PRO A 31 9.40 -1.35 11.67
N GLY A 32 10.42 -0.76 11.06
CA GLY A 32 11.79 -1.25 11.14
C GLY A 32 12.28 -1.26 12.60
N LYS A 33 13.02 -2.30 12.98
CA LYS A 33 13.59 -2.43 14.33
C LYS A 33 14.86 -1.61 14.53
N THR A 34 15.51 -1.23 13.44
CA THR A 34 16.76 -0.46 13.44
C THR A 34 16.43 0.99 13.13
N LYS A 35 17.08 1.92 13.84
CA LYS A 35 16.92 3.35 13.59
C LYS A 35 17.20 3.68 12.13
N LEU A 36 16.21 4.23 11.44
CA LEU A 36 16.27 4.58 10.03
C LEU A 36 15.22 5.63 9.73
N SER A 37 15.67 6.83 9.34
CA SER A 37 14.78 7.92 8.94
C SER A 37 14.45 7.88 7.45
N VAL A 38 13.38 8.57 7.06
CA VAL A 38 13.05 8.81 5.65
C VAL A 38 14.19 9.52 4.91
N ASP A 39 14.83 10.51 5.56
CA ASP A 39 15.96 11.23 4.98
C ASP A 39 17.15 10.31 4.69
N ASP A 40 17.43 9.35 5.57
CA ASP A 40 18.50 8.37 5.35
C ASP A 40 18.17 7.42 4.20
N MET A 41 16.90 7.04 4.03
CA MET A 41 16.47 6.28 2.86
C MET A 41 16.60 7.09 1.56
N ILE A 42 16.22 8.37 1.57
CA ILE A 42 16.37 9.27 0.43
C ILE A 42 17.85 9.41 0.07
N LYS A 43 18.72 9.72 1.04
CA LYS A 43 20.18 9.84 0.82
C LYS A 43 20.81 8.61 0.17
N ASN A 44 20.32 7.42 0.51
CA ASN A 44 20.80 6.14 0.00
C ASN A 44 20.09 5.67 -1.29
N THR A 45 19.41 6.58 -1.99
CA THR A 45 18.69 6.29 -3.24
C THR A 45 19.25 7.12 -4.39
N GLU A 46 19.85 6.46 -5.38
CA GLU A 46 20.45 7.12 -6.55
C GLU A 46 19.38 7.66 -7.52
N LYS A 47 18.33 6.87 -7.78
CA LYS A 47 17.20 7.28 -8.62
C LYS A 47 15.94 6.61 -8.11
N GLY A 48 14.89 7.38 -7.87
CA GLY A 48 13.63 6.85 -7.38
C GLY A 48 12.52 7.89 -7.34
N ILE A 49 11.37 7.48 -6.83
CA ILE A 49 10.23 8.37 -6.61
C ILE A 49 9.81 8.22 -5.15
N TYR A 50 9.74 9.33 -4.43
CA TYR A 50 9.13 9.39 -3.12
C TYR A 50 7.63 9.64 -3.28
N ILE A 51 6.82 8.68 -2.87
CA ILE A 51 5.36 8.72 -2.96
C ILE A 51 4.81 8.94 -1.56
N ILE A 52 3.98 9.97 -1.38
CA ILE A 52 3.35 10.30 -0.10
C ILE A 52 1.83 10.18 -0.24
N GLY A 53 1.21 9.56 0.76
CA GLY A 53 -0.22 9.36 0.84
C GLY A 53 -0.75 8.29 -0.10
N ASP A 54 -2.06 8.11 -0.09
CA ASP A 54 -2.78 7.16 -0.92
C ASP A 54 -3.44 7.84 -2.14
N GLY A 55 -3.59 7.09 -3.23
CA GLY A 55 -4.25 7.57 -4.43
C GLY A 55 -5.23 6.53 -4.96
N SER A 56 -5.46 6.55 -6.28
CA SER A 56 -6.26 5.50 -6.92
C SER A 56 -5.66 4.11 -6.66
N PHE A 57 -6.51 3.12 -6.42
CA PHE A 57 -6.10 1.73 -6.29
C PHE A 57 -6.93 0.81 -7.16
N SER A 58 -6.27 -0.17 -7.78
CA SER A 58 -6.90 -1.23 -8.56
C SER A 58 -6.15 -2.53 -8.33
N ILE A 59 -6.89 -3.63 -8.17
CA ILE A 59 -6.34 -4.98 -8.00
C ILE A 59 -7.10 -5.95 -8.91
N ASP A 60 -6.42 -6.96 -9.42
CA ASP A 60 -7.08 -8.00 -10.21
C ASP A 60 -7.89 -8.98 -9.32
N GLN A 61 -8.77 -9.75 -9.95
CA GLN A 61 -9.65 -10.69 -9.25
C GLN A 61 -8.88 -11.78 -8.48
N GLN A 62 -7.72 -12.18 -9.03
CA GLN A 62 -6.84 -13.18 -8.42
C GLN A 62 -5.97 -12.61 -7.30
N ARG A 63 -5.94 -11.28 -7.13
CA ARG A 63 -5.12 -10.53 -6.16
C ARG A 63 -3.62 -10.69 -6.36
N TYR A 64 -3.23 -11.05 -7.59
CA TYR A 64 -1.84 -11.16 -7.98
C TYR A 64 -1.27 -9.84 -8.46
N ASN A 65 -2.06 -9.01 -9.13
CA ASN A 65 -1.59 -7.77 -9.73
C ASN A 65 -2.32 -6.58 -9.14
N PHE A 66 -1.59 -5.47 -8.99
CA PHE A 66 -2.16 -4.21 -8.55
C PHE A 66 -1.57 -3.03 -9.31
N GLN A 67 -2.33 -1.93 -9.32
CA GLN A 67 -1.90 -0.61 -9.77
C GLN A 67 -2.35 0.42 -8.75
N PHE A 68 -1.40 1.10 -8.10
CA PHE A 68 -1.67 2.10 -7.06
C PHE A 68 -1.07 3.46 -7.42
N GLY A 69 -1.63 4.52 -6.84
CA GLY A 69 -1.13 5.89 -6.89
C GLY A 69 -0.84 6.44 -5.49
N GLY A 70 -0.58 7.74 -5.42
CA GLY A 70 -0.37 8.49 -4.18
C GLY A 70 -0.92 9.91 -4.29
N GLN A 71 -0.86 10.67 -3.20
CA GLN A 71 -1.32 12.06 -3.16
C GLN A 71 -0.29 13.02 -3.75
N THR A 72 0.99 12.80 -3.44
CA THR A 72 2.10 13.60 -3.98
C THR A 72 3.29 12.72 -4.34
N PHE A 73 4.08 13.18 -5.31
CA PHE A 73 5.20 12.44 -5.88
C PHE A 73 6.40 13.36 -6.03
N TYR A 74 7.57 12.90 -5.61
CA TYR A 74 8.83 13.64 -5.74
C TYR A 74 9.90 12.77 -6.40
N GLU A 75 10.63 13.32 -7.36
CA GLU A 75 11.78 12.64 -7.93
C GLU A 75 12.96 12.69 -6.94
N ILE A 76 13.53 11.51 -6.65
CA ILE A 76 14.81 11.37 -5.95
C ILE A 76 15.90 11.17 -7.00
N LYS A 77 16.95 11.99 -6.94
CA LYS A 77 18.17 11.85 -7.73
C LYS A 77 19.41 12.10 -6.88
N ASN A 78 20.35 11.16 -6.91
CA ASN A 78 21.62 11.18 -6.18
C ASN A 78 21.45 11.55 -4.70
N GLY A 79 20.51 10.90 -4.02
CA GLY A 79 20.30 11.11 -2.60
C GLY A 79 19.49 12.36 -2.23
N LYS A 80 18.84 13.03 -3.18
CA LYS A 80 18.12 14.29 -2.96
C LYS A 80 16.78 14.33 -3.68
N ILE A 81 15.79 14.97 -3.08
CA ILE A 81 14.56 15.38 -3.77
C ILE A 81 14.90 16.54 -4.71
N ILE A 82 14.57 16.39 -6.00
CA ILE A 82 14.89 17.42 -7.01
C ILE A 82 13.67 18.15 -7.57
N GLY A 83 12.46 17.61 -7.38
CA GLY A 83 11.23 18.25 -7.83
C GLY A 83 10.01 17.34 -7.69
N MET A 84 8.83 17.91 -7.93
CA MET A 84 7.58 17.16 -7.95
C MET A 84 7.34 16.50 -9.31
N LEU A 85 6.66 15.36 -9.28
CA LEU A 85 6.16 14.65 -10.44
C LEU A 85 4.63 14.67 -10.46
N ASN A 86 4.04 14.54 -11.64
CA ASN A 86 2.62 14.32 -11.84
C ASN A 86 2.37 12.98 -12.56
N ASP A 87 1.12 12.53 -12.54
CA ASP A 87 0.66 11.37 -13.33
C ASP A 87 1.43 10.08 -13.05
N VAL A 88 1.86 9.86 -11.81
CA VAL A 88 2.62 8.67 -11.40
C VAL A 88 1.69 7.58 -10.88
N SER A 89 1.84 6.37 -11.40
CA SER A 89 1.27 5.17 -10.81
C SER A 89 2.27 4.02 -10.85
N TYR A 90 2.25 3.15 -9.83
CA TYR A 90 3.12 1.99 -9.76
C TYR A 90 2.31 0.70 -9.87
N GLN A 91 2.88 -0.27 -10.60
CA GLN A 91 2.27 -1.56 -10.88
C GLN A 91 3.22 -2.66 -10.46
N ALA A 92 2.68 -3.72 -9.87
CA ALA A 92 3.47 -4.90 -9.56
C ALA A 92 2.60 -6.13 -9.34
N ASN A 93 3.24 -7.30 -9.40
CA ASN A 93 2.72 -8.48 -8.76
C ASN A 93 2.88 -8.35 -7.23
N THR A 94 1.86 -8.74 -6.46
CA THR A 94 1.85 -8.66 -4.99
C THR A 94 3.06 -9.34 -4.36
N ARG A 95 3.41 -10.56 -4.80
CA ARG A 95 4.53 -11.31 -4.20
C ARG A 95 5.87 -10.67 -4.54
N GLU A 96 6.05 -10.25 -5.79
CA GLU A 96 7.29 -9.60 -6.25
C GLU A 96 7.50 -8.26 -5.55
N PHE A 97 6.44 -7.46 -5.41
CA PHE A 97 6.48 -6.20 -4.68
C PHE A 97 6.96 -6.39 -3.25
N TRP A 98 6.32 -7.27 -2.47
CA TRP A 98 6.72 -7.49 -1.08
C TRP A 98 8.11 -8.10 -0.94
N ASN A 99 8.53 -8.97 -1.87
CA ASN A 99 9.90 -9.49 -1.92
C ASN A 99 10.94 -8.40 -2.27
N SER A 100 10.52 -7.30 -2.88
CA SER A 100 11.40 -6.18 -3.24
C SER A 100 11.55 -5.12 -2.13
N CYS A 101 10.92 -5.33 -0.96
CA CYS A 101 11.05 -4.45 0.19
C CYS A 101 12.49 -4.45 0.70
N ALA A 102 13.19 -3.33 0.49
CA ALA A 102 14.61 -3.19 0.77
C ALA A 102 14.90 -2.43 2.08
N ALA A 103 13.94 -1.62 2.56
CA ALA A 103 14.07 -0.90 3.82
C ALA A 103 12.69 -0.48 4.36
N ILE A 104 12.59 -0.39 5.68
CA ILE A 104 11.42 0.08 6.42
C ILE A 104 11.93 1.08 7.46
N ALA A 105 11.40 2.30 7.49
CA ALA A 105 11.74 3.29 8.51
C ALA A 105 11.31 2.80 9.90
N ASP A 106 11.94 3.35 10.94
CA ASP A 106 11.66 2.95 12.31
C ASP A 106 10.28 3.44 12.81
N GLU A 107 9.99 3.15 14.08
CA GLU A 107 8.71 3.47 14.72
C GLU A 107 8.41 4.98 14.79
N SER A 108 9.43 5.84 14.73
CA SER A 108 9.23 7.30 14.76
C SER A 108 8.51 7.82 13.51
N ASP A 109 8.50 7.03 12.43
CA ASP A 109 7.81 7.32 11.17
C ASP A 109 6.48 6.57 11.02
N PHE A 110 6.08 5.74 11.99
CA PHE A 110 4.88 4.93 11.87
C PHE A 110 3.61 5.79 11.80
N ARG A 111 2.75 5.50 10.82
CA ARG A 111 1.46 6.16 10.63
C ARG A 111 0.36 5.12 10.46
N LEU A 112 -0.79 5.37 11.07
CA LEU A 112 -2.00 4.57 10.88
C LEU A 112 -2.97 5.33 9.98
N GLY A 113 -3.17 4.83 8.76
CA GLY A 113 -4.20 5.29 7.84
C GLY A 113 -5.44 4.40 7.87
N GLY A 114 -6.50 4.84 7.22
CA GLY A 114 -7.70 4.03 7.06
C GLY A 114 -8.60 4.52 5.95
N SER A 115 -9.48 3.62 5.50
CA SER A 115 -10.52 3.90 4.53
C SER A 115 -11.87 3.46 5.08
N PHE A 116 -12.89 4.28 4.86
CA PHE A 116 -14.28 3.93 5.18
C PHE A 116 -14.96 3.13 4.06
N ASN A 117 -14.24 2.87 2.97
CA ASN A 117 -14.79 2.38 1.70
C ASN A 117 -14.11 1.09 1.21
N ASP A 118 -13.89 0.10 2.07
CA ASP A 118 -13.53 -1.26 1.61
C ASP A 118 -14.77 -1.96 1.03
N GLY A 119 -14.94 -1.82 -0.28
CA GLY A 119 -16.08 -2.34 -1.04
C GLY A 119 -15.91 -3.81 -1.46
N LYS A 120 -16.86 -4.67 -1.10
CA LYS A 120 -16.88 -6.09 -1.52
C LYS A 120 -18.31 -6.63 -1.62
N GLY A 121 -18.48 -7.70 -2.40
CA GLY A 121 -19.74 -8.44 -2.51
C GLY A 121 -20.63 -7.98 -3.68
N GLN A 122 -21.65 -8.77 -3.97
CA GLN A 122 -22.74 -8.42 -4.88
C GLN A 122 -24.07 -8.94 -4.30
N PRO A 123 -24.97 -8.07 -3.80
CA PRO A 123 -24.89 -6.60 -3.74
C PRO A 123 -23.67 -6.06 -2.98
N SER A 124 -23.19 -4.87 -3.38
CA SER A 124 -22.00 -4.25 -2.80
C SER A 124 -22.22 -3.86 -1.34
N GLN A 125 -21.23 -4.15 -0.49
CA GLN A 125 -21.16 -3.73 0.90
C GLN A 125 -19.83 -2.99 1.16
N SER A 126 -19.86 -1.99 2.04
CA SER A 126 -18.71 -1.22 2.49
C SER A 126 -18.34 -1.53 3.95
N SER A 127 -17.06 -1.40 4.30
CA SER A 127 -16.58 -1.47 5.68
C SER A 127 -15.41 -0.52 5.91
N ALA A 128 -15.21 -0.14 7.17
CA ALA A 128 -14.01 0.56 7.59
C ALA A 128 -12.84 -0.41 7.76
N VAL A 129 -11.68 -0.05 7.24
CA VAL A 129 -10.41 -0.78 7.40
C VAL A 129 -9.29 0.20 7.70
N SER A 130 -8.29 -0.24 8.47
CA SER A 130 -7.09 0.53 8.76
C SER A 130 -5.83 -0.19 8.34
N HIS A 131 -4.86 0.58 7.84
CA HIS A 131 -3.54 0.10 7.44
C HIS A 131 -2.47 1.00 8.05
N GLY A 132 -1.61 0.40 8.87
CA GLY A 132 -0.46 1.06 9.47
C GLY A 132 0.83 0.71 8.75
N SER A 133 1.70 1.68 8.57
CA SER A 133 3.05 1.47 8.06
C SER A 133 3.96 2.64 8.38
N SER A 134 5.25 2.36 8.53
CA SER A 134 6.30 3.36 8.31
C SER A 134 6.61 3.46 6.81
N THR A 135 7.32 4.52 6.40
CA THR A 135 7.81 4.66 5.03
C THR A 135 8.70 3.48 4.67
N THR A 136 8.49 2.93 3.47
CA THR A 136 9.21 1.75 2.97
C THR A 136 9.81 2.01 1.62
N ARG A 137 10.99 1.45 1.37
CA ARG A 137 11.63 1.45 0.05
C ARG A 137 11.46 0.11 -0.63
N PHE A 138 10.91 0.13 -1.83
CA PHE A 138 10.79 -1.02 -2.72
C PHE A 138 11.67 -0.82 -3.96
N ASN A 139 12.43 -1.85 -4.34
CA ASN A 139 13.38 -1.76 -5.45
C ASN A 139 12.82 -2.40 -6.72
N GLY A 140 13.05 -1.80 -7.88
CA GLY A 140 12.68 -2.41 -9.17
C GLY A 140 11.17 -2.48 -9.44
N VAL A 141 10.37 -1.65 -8.77
CA VAL A 141 8.93 -1.55 -9.02
C VAL A 141 8.66 -0.83 -10.34
N ASN A 142 7.75 -1.36 -11.16
CA ASN A 142 7.37 -0.72 -12.41
C ASN A 142 6.53 0.54 -12.14
N VAL A 143 6.92 1.66 -12.74
CA VAL A 143 6.23 2.94 -12.63
C VAL A 143 5.82 3.41 -14.01
N ILE A 144 4.57 3.84 -14.15
CA ILE A 144 3.99 4.37 -15.38
C ILE A 144 3.63 5.85 -15.24
N ASN A 145 3.65 6.55 -16.37
CA ASN A 145 3.04 7.87 -16.51
C ASN A 145 1.60 7.72 -17.03
N THR A 146 0.61 8.10 -16.24
CA THR A 146 -0.82 7.91 -16.55
C THR A 146 -1.37 8.90 -17.57
N ALA A 147 -0.66 10.00 -17.85
CA ALA A 147 -1.04 10.96 -18.88
C ALA A 147 -0.56 10.54 -20.29
N ARG A 148 0.31 9.54 -20.39
CA ARG A 148 0.85 9.08 -21.66
C ARG A 148 -0.27 8.45 -22.50
N LYS A 149 -0.67 9.13 -23.57
CA LYS A 149 -1.50 8.53 -24.62
C LYS A 149 -0.65 7.52 -25.39
N ILE A 150 -1.12 6.28 -25.45
CA ILE A 150 -0.55 5.22 -26.30
C ILE A 150 -1.06 5.46 -27.73
#